data_AF-A0A5R9EE09-F1
#
_entry.id   AF-A0A5R9EE09-F1
#
_cell.length_a   1.000
_cell.length_b   1.000
_cell.length_c   1.000
_cell.angle_alpha   90.00
_cell.angle_beta   90.00
_cell.angle_gamma   90.00
#
_symmetry.space_group_name_H-M   'P 1'
#
loop_
_entity.id
_entity.type
_entity.pdbx_description
1 polymer ?
#
loop_
_entity_poly.entity_id
_entity_poly.type
_entity_poly.pdbx_seq_one_letter_code
_entity_poly.pdbx_strand_id
1 'polypeptide(L)'
;MTVQDLAEAIEVNPKTVERWITQGKVPYRRHQYATASVLKVEVTTLWEDSRMVDSATDLSKAEIVTVYPHRHMVPTGLWREIYGRATSHIDVLVYSGLWLSEDPLFHDLLKTKTQGNAQVRILLGDPDCAAVKQRGIDEGHQIMDGKIRNALMNYRPLFQSHPDIGFRLHDATLYNSLFRADDEMLVNTHVYGIGAYMAPVLHLRRLPGGGLFDTYANSIEQTWGGARQVTEHDLTGA
;
A
#
# COMPACT_ATOMS: atom_id res chain seq x y z
N MET A 1 10.33 -7.23 -47.22
CA MET A 1 10.76 -5.84 -46.98
C MET A 1 12.27 -5.83 -46.85
N THR A 2 12.97 -4.88 -47.46
CA THR A 2 14.44 -4.79 -47.35
C THR A 2 14.86 -3.98 -46.12
N VAL A 3 16.15 -4.04 -45.75
CA VAL A 3 16.74 -3.20 -44.70
C VAL A 3 16.58 -1.71 -45.02
N GLN A 4 16.77 -1.35 -46.29
CA GLN A 4 16.67 0.02 -46.76
C GLN A 4 15.23 0.53 -46.61
N ASP A 5 14.25 -0.26 -47.04
CA ASP A 5 12.83 0.10 -46.95
C ASP A 5 12.39 0.27 -45.48
N LEU A 6 12.84 -0.62 -44.59
CA LEU A 6 12.54 -0.50 -43.16
C LEU A 6 13.15 0.76 -42.57
N ALA A 7 14.42 1.03 -42.89
CA ALA A 7 15.15 2.16 -42.37
C ALA A 7 14.53 3.49 -42.81
N GLU A 8 14.10 3.58 -44.07
CA GLU A 8 13.37 4.73 -44.59
C GLU A 8 12.01 4.89 -43.92
N ALA A 9 11.25 3.81 -43.75
CA ALA A 9 9.91 3.84 -43.14
C ALA A 9 9.90 4.27 -41.66
N ILE A 10 11.00 4.05 -40.93
CA ILE A 10 11.12 4.43 -39.51
C ILE A 10 12.13 5.56 -39.25
N GLU A 11 12.60 6.22 -40.33
CA GLU A 11 13.52 7.35 -40.29
C GLU A 11 14.83 7.09 -39.53
N VAL A 12 15.47 5.95 -39.79
CA VAL A 12 16.79 5.59 -39.24
C VAL A 12 17.80 5.29 -40.33
N ASN A 13 19.08 5.22 -39.96
CA ASN A 13 20.12 4.83 -40.90
C ASN A 13 20.04 3.31 -41.20
N PRO A 14 20.14 2.87 -42.47
CA PRO A 14 20.14 1.45 -42.85
C PRO A 14 21.15 0.60 -42.09
N LYS A 15 22.37 1.12 -41.82
CA LYS A 15 23.39 0.43 -41.02
C LYS A 15 22.93 0.16 -39.58
N THR A 16 22.01 0.96 -39.06
CA THR A 16 21.45 0.77 -37.71
C THR A 16 20.52 -0.43 -37.70
N VAL A 17 19.68 -0.57 -38.73
CA VAL A 17 18.82 -1.74 -38.94
C VAL A 17 19.65 -3.00 -39.19
N GLU A 18 20.70 -2.92 -40.03
CA GLU A 18 21.63 -4.05 -40.23
C GLU A 18 22.27 -4.51 -38.93
N ARG A 19 22.66 -3.58 -38.04
CA ARG A 19 23.23 -3.93 -36.73
C ARG A 19 22.22 -4.58 -35.80
N TRP A 20 20.93 -4.25 -35.88
CA TRP A 20 19.90 -4.96 -35.09
C TRP A 20 19.81 -6.42 -35.50
N ILE A 21 19.89 -6.69 -36.81
CA ILE A 21 19.78 -8.05 -37.38
C ILE A 21 21.08 -8.84 -37.18
N THR A 22 22.23 -8.25 -37.51
CA THR A 22 23.51 -8.98 -37.58
C THR A 22 24.25 -9.05 -36.25
N GLN A 23 24.10 -8.05 -35.38
CA GLN A 23 24.80 -7.97 -34.08
C GLN A 23 23.87 -8.23 -32.90
N GLY A 24 22.58 -8.53 -33.14
CA GLY A 24 21.59 -8.73 -32.07
C GLY A 24 21.37 -7.49 -31.19
N LYS A 25 21.70 -6.29 -31.67
CA LYS A 25 21.57 -5.06 -30.87
C LYS A 25 20.11 -4.66 -30.75
N VAL A 26 19.61 -4.58 -29.52
CA VAL A 26 18.22 -4.17 -29.25
C VAL A 26 18.03 -2.65 -29.52
N PRO A 27 17.04 -2.23 -30.33
CA PRO A 27 16.75 -0.82 -30.61
C PRO A 27 16.25 -0.05 -29.39
N TYR A 28 16.26 1.28 -29.45
CA TYR A 28 15.49 2.11 -28.52
C TYR A 28 13.97 1.91 -28.73
N ARG A 29 13.19 2.09 -27.66
CA ARG A 29 11.75 1.78 -27.62
C ARG A 29 10.93 2.41 -28.74
N ARG A 30 11.19 3.68 -29.08
CA ARG A 30 10.54 4.37 -30.22
C ARG A 30 10.70 3.62 -31.55
N HIS A 31 11.88 3.03 -31.76
CA HIS A 31 12.24 2.31 -32.97
C HIS A 31 11.72 0.87 -32.97
N GLN A 32 11.58 0.26 -31.79
CA GLN A 32 10.92 -1.03 -31.65
C GLN A 32 9.44 -0.95 -32.05
N TYR A 33 8.71 0.03 -31.51
CA TYR A 33 7.29 0.26 -31.85
C TYR A 33 7.11 0.63 -33.34
N ALA A 34 7.95 1.53 -33.86
CA ALA A 34 7.89 1.90 -35.28
C ALA A 34 8.15 0.69 -36.19
N THR A 35 9.16 -0.14 -35.87
CA THR A 35 9.47 -1.35 -36.64
C THR A 35 8.33 -2.37 -36.58
N ALA A 36 7.78 -2.62 -35.39
CA ALA A 36 6.65 -3.53 -35.20
C ALA A 36 5.40 -3.07 -35.96
N SER A 37 5.13 -1.75 -35.96
CA SER A 37 4.03 -1.14 -36.72
C SER A 37 4.18 -1.34 -38.23
N VAL A 38 5.37 -1.09 -38.78
CA VAL A 38 5.67 -1.29 -40.20
C VAL A 38 5.56 -2.77 -40.59
N LEU A 39 6.06 -3.67 -39.73
CA LEU A 39 6.04 -5.12 -39.96
C LEU A 39 4.69 -5.77 -39.63
N LYS A 40 3.74 -5.03 -39.03
CA LYS A 40 2.42 -5.51 -38.60
C LYS A 40 2.49 -6.73 -37.67
N VAL A 41 3.44 -6.71 -36.75
CA VAL A 41 3.60 -7.74 -35.71
C VAL A 41 3.64 -7.07 -34.34
N GLU A 42 3.42 -7.84 -33.28
CA GLU A 42 3.59 -7.35 -31.92
C GLU A 42 5.07 -7.10 -31.61
N VAL A 43 5.37 -6.06 -30.83
CA VAL A 43 6.76 -5.74 -30.43
C VAL A 43 7.41 -6.92 -29.72
N THR A 44 6.64 -7.63 -28.89
CA THR A 44 7.07 -8.82 -28.15
C THR A 44 7.41 -10.01 -29.04
N THR A 45 6.97 -10.01 -30.31
CA THR A 45 7.35 -11.02 -31.31
C THR A 45 8.76 -10.78 -31.87
N LEU A 46 9.20 -9.51 -31.90
CA LEU A 46 10.50 -9.10 -32.44
C LEU A 46 11.56 -8.97 -31.34
N TRP A 47 11.17 -8.52 -30.16
CA TRP A 47 12.03 -8.37 -28.99
C TRP A 47 11.27 -8.85 -27.75
N GLU A 48 11.76 -9.92 -27.13
CA GLU A 48 11.31 -10.31 -25.80
C GLU A 48 11.67 -9.18 -24.82
N ASP A 49 10.66 -8.57 -24.20
CA ASP A 49 10.83 -7.43 -23.29
C ASP A 49 11.31 -7.90 -21.91
N SER A 50 12.48 -8.54 -21.87
CA SER A 50 13.13 -8.97 -20.63
C SER A 50 13.45 -7.78 -19.71
N ARG A 51 13.61 -6.56 -20.28
CA ARG A 51 13.83 -5.33 -19.51
C ARG A 51 12.57 -4.77 -18.85
N MET A 52 11.36 -5.00 -19.37
CA MET A 52 10.15 -4.60 -18.65
C MET A 52 9.90 -5.48 -17.42
N VAL A 53 10.15 -6.78 -17.52
CA VAL A 53 10.06 -7.71 -16.38
C VAL A 53 11.13 -7.38 -15.34
N ASP A 54 12.35 -7.01 -15.75
CA ASP A 54 13.38 -6.56 -14.82
C ASP A 54 13.05 -5.16 -14.23
N SER A 55 12.56 -4.20 -15.00
CA SER A 55 12.33 -2.82 -14.50
C SER A 55 11.21 -2.69 -13.46
N ALA A 56 10.06 -3.32 -13.66
CA ALA A 56 8.94 -3.24 -12.71
C ALA A 56 9.23 -4.06 -11.44
N THR A 57 9.89 -5.22 -11.61
CA THR A 57 10.32 -6.06 -10.49
C THR A 57 11.43 -5.40 -9.68
N ASP A 58 12.38 -4.73 -10.34
CA ASP A 58 13.45 -3.99 -9.66
C ASP A 58 12.93 -2.71 -9.00
N LEU A 59 11.97 -2.02 -9.61
CA LEU A 59 11.26 -0.92 -8.95
C LEU A 59 10.50 -1.42 -7.72
N SER A 60 9.79 -2.55 -7.81
CA SER A 60 9.08 -3.14 -6.67
C SER A 60 10.02 -3.54 -5.53
N LYS A 61 11.21 -4.07 -5.84
CA LYS A 61 12.26 -4.30 -4.83
C LYS A 61 12.74 -2.97 -4.23
N ALA A 62 12.90 -1.94 -5.04
CA ALA A 62 13.35 -0.61 -4.60
C ALA A 62 12.28 0.16 -3.78
N GLU A 63 11.01 -0.21 -3.89
CA GLU A 63 9.91 0.26 -3.02
C GLU A 63 10.05 -0.30 -1.60
N ILE A 64 10.67 -1.47 -1.42
CA ILE A 64 10.92 -2.05 -0.09
C ILE A 64 12.15 -1.37 0.54
N VAL A 65 11.90 -0.48 1.50
CA VAL A 65 12.94 0.21 2.29
C VAL A 65 13.56 -0.73 3.31
N THR A 66 12.73 -1.48 4.03
CA THR A 66 13.17 -2.41 5.08
C THR A 66 12.14 -3.50 5.30
N VAL A 67 12.60 -4.70 5.61
CA VAL A 67 11.77 -5.80 6.11
C VAL A 67 12.15 -6.06 7.56
N TYR A 68 11.19 -5.89 8.46
CA TYR A 68 11.35 -6.27 9.87
C TYR A 68 10.77 -7.67 10.05
N PRO A 69 11.56 -8.66 10.52
CA PRO A 69 11.07 -10.02 10.71
C PRO A 69 9.87 -10.10 11.67
N HIS A 70 9.79 -9.19 12.64
CA HIS A 70 8.68 -9.09 13.60
C HIS A 70 8.34 -7.61 13.88
N ARG A 71 7.05 -7.31 14.06
CA ARG A 71 6.57 -5.96 14.36
C ARG A 71 7.19 -5.35 15.61
N HIS A 72 7.46 -6.15 16.65
CA HIS A 72 8.11 -5.64 17.86
C HIS A 72 9.56 -5.16 17.65
N MET A 73 10.18 -5.49 16.51
CA MET A 73 11.51 -4.99 16.13
C MET A 73 11.45 -3.70 15.32
N VAL A 74 10.27 -3.22 14.94
CA VAL A 74 10.14 -1.92 14.29
C VAL A 74 10.43 -0.83 15.35
N PRO A 75 11.24 0.20 15.03
CA PRO A 75 11.54 1.26 15.99
C PRO A 75 10.26 1.88 16.55
N THR A 76 10.19 2.01 17.88
CA THR A 76 8.97 2.43 18.59
C THR A 76 8.44 3.80 18.15
N GLY A 77 9.31 4.68 17.65
CA GLY A 77 8.94 6.00 17.15
C GLY A 77 8.51 6.04 15.68
N LEU A 78 8.73 4.97 14.89
CA LEU A 78 8.66 5.05 13.43
C LEU A 78 7.27 5.45 12.93
N TRP A 79 6.19 4.89 13.48
CA TRP A 79 4.82 5.29 13.10
C TRP A 79 4.58 6.78 13.33
N ARG A 80 4.94 7.30 14.50
CA ARG A 80 4.80 8.73 14.79
C ARG A 80 5.71 9.57 13.89
N GLU A 81 6.88 9.08 13.53
CA GLU A 81 7.80 9.76 12.63
C GLU A 81 7.22 9.90 11.22
N ILE A 82 6.76 8.80 10.62
CA ILE A 82 6.19 8.83 9.25
C ILE A 82 4.93 9.70 9.22
N TYR A 83 4.04 9.56 10.20
CA TYR A 83 2.84 10.40 10.30
C TYR A 83 3.18 11.86 10.61
N GLY A 84 4.25 12.10 11.36
CA GLY A 84 4.81 13.42 11.64
C GLY A 84 5.26 14.15 10.37
N ARG A 85 5.84 13.41 9.41
CA ARG A 85 6.27 13.94 8.11
C ARG A 85 5.12 14.09 7.10
N ALA A 86 4.02 13.37 7.26
CA ALA A 86 2.89 13.39 6.33
C ALA A 86 2.23 14.79 6.22
N THR A 87 1.81 15.16 5.03
CA THR A 87 1.22 16.47 4.70
C THR A 87 -0.16 16.36 4.09
N SER A 88 -0.49 15.21 3.48
CA SER A 88 -1.70 15.05 2.68
C SER A 88 -2.58 13.88 3.14
N HIS A 89 -2.00 12.72 3.42
CA HIS A 89 -2.74 11.49 3.75
C HIS A 89 -2.15 10.79 4.97
N ILE A 90 -3.01 10.47 5.92
CA ILE A 90 -2.74 9.62 7.08
C ILE A 90 -3.83 8.56 7.12
N ASP A 91 -3.46 7.32 6.83
CA ASP A 91 -4.38 6.18 6.91
C ASP A 91 -3.88 5.16 7.93
N VAL A 92 -4.82 4.64 8.72
CA VAL A 92 -4.67 3.45 9.57
C VAL A 92 -5.76 2.47 9.17
N LEU A 93 -5.38 1.29 8.68
CA LEU A 93 -6.28 0.16 8.43
C LEU A 93 -5.84 -1.05 9.26
N VAL A 94 -6.64 -1.39 10.26
CA VAL A 94 -6.35 -2.43 11.26
C VAL A 94 -7.66 -3.07 11.69
N TYR A 95 -7.60 -4.27 12.29
CA TYR A 95 -8.72 -4.70 13.13
C TYR A 95 -8.81 -3.81 14.38
N SER A 96 -7.86 -3.90 15.32
CA SER A 96 -7.90 -3.08 16.55
C SER A 96 -6.91 -1.92 16.57
N GLY A 97 -5.66 -2.14 16.16
CA GLY A 97 -4.59 -1.13 16.31
C GLY A 97 -4.46 -0.62 17.75
N LEU A 98 -4.81 -1.43 18.75
CA LEU A 98 -5.04 -1.00 20.14
C LEU A 98 -3.89 -0.15 20.70
N TRP A 99 -2.64 -0.55 20.46
CA TRP A 99 -1.45 0.17 20.92
C TRP A 99 -1.31 1.60 20.38
N LEU A 100 -1.85 1.91 19.18
CA LEU A 100 -1.90 3.29 18.67
C LEU A 100 -2.97 4.09 19.39
N SER A 101 -4.13 3.48 19.68
CA SER A 101 -5.20 4.14 20.42
C SER A 101 -4.81 4.44 21.88
N GLU A 102 -3.83 3.71 22.42
CA GLU A 102 -3.29 3.93 23.77
C GLU A 102 -2.19 5.01 23.79
N ASP A 103 -1.73 5.49 22.63
CA ASP A 103 -0.61 6.43 22.51
C ASP A 103 -1.10 7.90 22.50
N PRO A 104 -0.94 8.65 23.61
CA PRO A 104 -1.37 10.05 23.66
C PRO A 104 -0.60 10.95 22.67
N LEU A 105 0.66 10.61 22.36
CA LEU A 105 1.46 11.38 21.40
C LEU A 105 0.96 11.17 19.97
N PHE A 106 0.45 9.98 19.66
CA PHE A 106 -0.25 9.74 18.40
C PHE A 106 -1.56 10.54 18.34
N HIS A 107 -2.32 10.61 19.44
CA HIS A 107 -3.55 11.40 19.46
C HIS A 107 -3.27 12.89 19.23
N ASP A 108 -2.28 13.47 19.90
CA ASP A 108 -1.91 14.87 19.71
C ASP A 108 -1.38 15.15 18.30
N LEU A 109 -0.69 14.17 17.70
CA LEU A 109 -0.28 14.23 16.31
C LEU A 109 -1.49 14.28 15.37
N LEU A 110 -2.49 13.42 15.56
CA LEU A 110 -3.71 13.44 14.74
C LEU A 110 -4.44 14.79 14.82
N LYS A 111 -4.61 15.34 16.03
CA LYS A 111 -5.21 16.67 16.23
C LYS A 111 -4.44 17.77 15.49
N THR A 112 -3.12 17.71 15.53
CA THR A 112 -2.26 18.68 14.83
C THR A 112 -2.43 18.55 13.32
N LYS A 113 -2.55 17.32 12.80
CA LYS A 113 -2.64 17.06 11.35
C LYS A 113 -3.97 17.49 10.76
N THR A 114 -5.07 17.35 11.51
CA THR A 114 -6.39 17.81 11.07
C THR A 114 -6.57 19.33 11.07
N GLN A 115 -5.71 20.08 11.79
CA GLN A 115 -5.65 21.54 11.67
C GLN A 115 -5.00 22.00 10.36
N GLY A 116 -4.28 21.11 9.68
CA GLY A 116 -3.69 21.36 8.37
C GLY A 116 -4.58 20.85 7.23
N ASN A 117 -3.95 20.55 6.10
CA ASN A 117 -4.64 20.03 4.90
C ASN A 117 -4.62 18.50 4.81
N ALA A 118 -4.17 17.80 5.86
CA ALA A 118 -4.03 16.35 5.83
C ALA A 118 -5.38 15.67 6.06
N GLN A 119 -5.73 14.75 5.16
CA GLN A 119 -6.82 13.82 5.39
C GLN A 119 -6.37 12.73 6.35
N VAL A 120 -7.12 12.55 7.45
CA VAL A 120 -6.86 11.51 8.44
C VAL A 120 -8.00 10.50 8.41
N ARG A 121 -7.68 9.22 8.17
CA ARG A 121 -8.64 8.11 8.17
C ARG A 121 -8.17 6.99 9.09
N ILE A 122 -9.06 6.57 9.99
CA ILE A 122 -8.83 5.47 10.91
C ILE A 122 -9.93 4.43 10.66
N LEU A 123 -9.53 3.28 10.11
CA LEU A 123 -10.38 2.14 9.83
C LEU A 123 -10.08 1.06 10.85
N LEU A 124 -11.10 0.70 11.65
CA LEU A 124 -11.06 -0.41 12.58
C LEU A 124 -11.96 -1.54 12.07
N GLY A 125 -11.73 -2.76 12.52
CA GLY A 125 -12.64 -3.87 12.27
C GLY A 125 -13.99 -3.63 12.93
N ASP A 126 -15.08 -4.01 12.28
CA ASP A 126 -16.38 -4.08 12.93
C ASP A 126 -16.36 -5.21 13.98
N PRO A 127 -16.52 -4.90 15.28
CA PRO A 127 -16.41 -5.90 16.35
C PRO A 127 -17.42 -7.04 16.21
N ASP A 128 -18.52 -6.81 15.48
CA ASP A 128 -19.62 -7.77 15.34
C ASP A 128 -19.52 -8.60 14.04
N CYS A 129 -18.53 -8.35 13.19
CA CYS A 129 -18.39 -9.08 11.92
C CYS A 129 -17.68 -10.44 12.05
N ALA A 130 -18.00 -11.33 11.10
CA ALA A 130 -17.43 -12.68 11.07
C ALA A 130 -15.90 -12.69 10.91
N ALA A 131 -15.34 -11.76 10.13
CA ALA A 131 -13.91 -11.69 9.88
C ALA A 131 -13.10 -11.36 11.14
N VAL A 132 -13.60 -10.45 11.98
CA VAL A 132 -13.01 -10.11 13.29
C VAL A 132 -13.06 -11.32 14.23
N LYS A 133 -14.22 -11.99 14.31
CA LYS A 133 -14.37 -13.20 15.13
C LYS A 133 -13.40 -14.30 14.68
N GLN A 134 -13.31 -14.54 13.37
CA GLN A 134 -12.40 -15.52 12.80
C GLN A 134 -10.94 -15.19 13.12
N ARG A 135 -10.54 -13.92 13.02
CA ARG A 135 -9.18 -13.51 13.38
C ARG A 135 -8.83 -13.84 14.83
N GLY A 136 -9.77 -13.62 15.76
CA GLY A 136 -9.57 -13.97 17.17
C GLY A 136 -9.38 -15.48 17.37
N ILE A 137 -10.10 -16.31 16.62
CA ILE A 137 -9.94 -17.77 16.62
C ILE A 137 -8.58 -18.16 16.04
N ASP A 138 -8.20 -17.59 14.90
CA ASP A 138 -6.94 -17.90 14.21
C ASP A 138 -5.71 -17.53 15.05
N GLU A 139 -5.77 -16.45 15.83
CA GLU A 139 -4.70 -16.07 16.77
C GLU A 139 -4.78 -16.80 18.13
N GLY A 140 -5.82 -17.60 18.36
CA GLY A 140 -6.00 -18.42 19.56
C GLY A 140 -6.50 -17.68 20.81
N HIS A 141 -6.75 -16.37 20.73
CA HIS A 141 -7.14 -15.56 21.90
C HIS A 141 -8.64 -15.24 21.99
N GLN A 142 -9.39 -15.28 20.88
CA GLN A 142 -10.85 -15.09 20.81
C GLN A 142 -11.40 -13.82 21.49
N ILE A 143 -10.62 -12.72 21.46
CA ILE A 143 -10.95 -11.43 22.11
C ILE A 143 -10.69 -10.24 21.19
N MET A 144 -10.78 -10.45 19.87
CA MET A 144 -10.42 -9.41 18.89
C MET A 144 -11.44 -8.26 18.92
N ASP A 145 -12.72 -8.60 19.01
CA ASP A 145 -13.84 -7.70 19.26
C ASP A 145 -13.63 -6.84 20.52
N GLY A 146 -13.22 -7.45 21.64
CA GLY A 146 -12.92 -6.72 22.88
C GLY A 146 -11.77 -5.71 22.71
N LYS A 147 -10.71 -6.09 21.98
CA LYS A 147 -9.60 -5.17 21.66
C LYS A 147 -10.06 -4.00 20.78
N ILE A 148 -10.97 -4.23 19.84
CA ILE A 148 -11.56 -3.20 18.98
C ILE A 148 -12.41 -2.24 19.81
N ARG A 149 -13.31 -2.77 20.65
CA ARG A 149 -14.16 -1.95 21.53
C ARG A 149 -13.32 -1.08 22.47
N ASN A 150 -12.21 -1.63 22.99
CA ASN A 150 -11.27 -0.84 23.79
C ASN A 150 -10.58 0.27 22.99
N ALA A 151 -10.16 -0.01 21.75
CA ALA A 151 -9.58 1.01 20.88
C ALA A 151 -10.57 2.14 20.55
N LEU A 152 -11.84 1.79 20.30
CA LEU A 152 -12.93 2.76 20.09
C LEU A 152 -13.15 3.65 21.32
N MET A 153 -13.13 3.09 22.53
CA MET A 153 -13.21 3.86 23.77
C MET A 153 -12.06 4.86 23.90
N ASN A 154 -10.84 4.45 23.56
CA ASN A 154 -9.67 5.32 23.61
C ASN A 154 -9.74 6.46 22.58
N TYR A 155 -10.32 6.21 21.40
CA TYR A 155 -10.52 7.24 20.37
C TYR A 155 -11.73 8.14 20.60
N ARG A 156 -12.63 7.81 21.54
CA ARG A 156 -13.84 8.59 21.84
C ARG A 156 -13.59 10.10 22.01
N PRO A 157 -12.53 10.57 22.72
CA PRO A 157 -12.27 12.00 22.83
C PRO A 157 -11.95 12.65 21.48
N LEU A 158 -11.23 11.96 20.58
CA LEU A 158 -10.94 12.46 19.23
C LEU A 158 -12.20 12.50 18.38
N PHE A 159 -13.03 11.46 18.44
CA PHE A 159 -14.32 11.42 17.74
C PHE A 159 -15.20 12.63 18.10
N GLN A 160 -15.25 12.99 19.38
CA GLN A 160 -16.05 14.11 19.87
C GLN A 160 -15.45 15.49 19.56
N SER A 161 -14.11 15.61 19.56
CA SER A 161 -13.44 16.91 19.44
C SER A 161 -12.94 17.24 18.03
N HIS A 162 -12.75 16.24 17.17
CA HIS A 162 -12.17 16.37 15.83
C HIS A 162 -12.97 15.52 14.82
N PRO A 163 -14.19 15.96 14.45
CA PRO A 163 -15.07 15.23 13.53
C PRO A 163 -14.49 15.09 12.11
N ASP A 164 -13.46 15.88 11.78
CA ASP A 164 -12.73 15.80 10.51
C ASP A 164 -11.84 14.55 10.40
N ILE A 165 -11.58 13.86 11.52
CA ILE A 165 -10.95 12.53 11.49
C ILE A 165 -11.98 11.52 11.02
N GLY A 166 -11.72 10.91 9.88
CA GLY A 166 -12.59 9.89 9.31
C GLY A 166 -12.46 8.56 10.04
N PHE A 167 -13.27 8.32 11.06
CA PHE A 167 -13.39 7.01 11.72
C PHE A 167 -14.43 6.12 11.03
N ARG A 168 -14.04 4.89 10.65
CA ARG A 168 -14.96 3.90 10.07
C ARG A 168 -14.72 2.48 10.58
N LEU A 169 -15.76 1.65 10.49
CA LEU A 169 -15.71 0.23 10.79
C LEU A 169 -15.86 -0.61 9.51
N HIS A 170 -14.94 -1.54 9.28
CA HIS A 170 -14.93 -2.42 8.11
C HIS A 170 -15.19 -3.88 8.50
N ASP A 171 -15.82 -4.64 7.61
CA ASP A 171 -16.06 -6.09 7.77
C ASP A 171 -15.11 -6.95 6.91
N ALA A 172 -14.17 -6.31 6.20
CA ALA A 172 -13.22 -6.98 5.33
C ALA A 172 -12.31 -7.97 6.09
N THR A 173 -12.04 -9.13 5.46
CA THR A 173 -10.97 -10.03 5.88
C THR A 173 -9.62 -9.40 5.57
N LEU A 174 -8.87 -9.05 6.61
CA LEU A 174 -7.53 -8.49 6.46
C LEU A 174 -6.46 -9.57 6.31
N TYR A 175 -5.59 -9.39 5.31
CA TYR A 175 -4.34 -10.15 5.14
C TYR A 175 -3.12 -9.37 5.65
N ASN A 176 -3.32 -8.12 6.04
CA ASN A 176 -2.33 -7.20 6.56
C ASN A 176 -3.04 -6.04 7.24
N SER A 177 -2.32 -5.37 8.13
CA SER A 177 -2.66 -4.04 8.62
C SER A 177 -1.81 -3.01 7.89
N LEU A 178 -2.40 -1.90 7.48
CA LEU A 178 -1.75 -0.86 6.67
C LEU A 178 -1.69 0.46 7.43
N PHE A 179 -0.54 1.11 7.35
CA PHE A 179 -0.27 2.40 7.99
C PHE A 179 0.38 3.30 6.95
N ARG A 180 -0.40 4.19 6.31
CA ARG A 180 0.07 5.03 5.20
C ARG A 180 0.24 6.47 5.65
N ALA A 181 1.39 7.04 5.30
CA ALA A 181 1.74 8.44 5.46
C ALA A 181 2.22 8.98 4.12
N ASP A 182 1.35 9.68 3.38
CA ASP A 182 1.60 10.14 2.01
C ASP A 182 2.10 9.00 1.07
N ASP A 183 3.41 9.00 0.80
CA ASP A 183 4.15 8.11 -0.10
C ASP A 183 5.02 7.10 0.69
N GLU A 184 4.76 6.92 1.98
CA GLU A 184 5.44 5.96 2.87
C GLU A 184 4.40 5.08 3.55
N MET A 185 4.70 3.79 3.74
CA MET A 185 3.75 2.84 4.30
C MET A 185 4.42 1.74 5.12
N LEU A 186 3.84 1.41 6.27
CA LEU A 186 4.15 0.18 6.99
C LEU A 186 3.05 -0.84 6.74
N VAL A 187 3.43 -2.01 6.22
CA VAL A 187 2.55 -3.15 5.96
C VAL A 187 2.87 -4.22 6.99
N ASN A 188 2.05 -4.32 8.04
CA ASN A 188 2.18 -5.39 9.02
C ASN A 188 1.40 -6.60 8.51
N THR A 189 2.12 -7.59 7.99
CA THR A 189 1.50 -8.75 7.35
C THR A 189 0.83 -9.63 8.40
N HIS A 190 -0.25 -10.30 8.01
CA HIS A 190 -0.90 -11.27 8.88
C HIS A 190 -0.36 -12.66 8.55
N VAL A 191 0.10 -13.37 9.58
CA VAL A 191 0.53 -14.76 9.47
C VAL A 191 -0.42 -15.60 10.32
N TYR A 192 -1.03 -16.62 9.72
CA TYR A 192 -1.99 -17.48 10.40
C TYR A 192 -1.38 -18.11 11.67
N GLY A 193 -2.11 -18.12 12.78
CA GLY A 193 -1.61 -18.61 14.06
C GLY A 193 -0.64 -17.68 14.80
N ILE A 194 -0.24 -16.56 14.20
CA ILE A 194 0.76 -15.64 14.76
C ILE A 194 0.12 -14.29 15.09
N GLY A 195 0.24 -13.90 16.36
CA GLY A 195 -0.20 -12.59 16.81
C GLY A 195 0.54 -11.46 16.10
N ALA A 196 -0.15 -10.35 15.83
CA ALA A 196 0.37 -9.25 15.00
C ALA A 196 1.74 -8.69 15.46
N TYR A 197 2.08 -8.77 16.75
CA TYR A 197 3.36 -8.30 17.29
C TYR A 197 4.57 -9.18 16.90
N MET A 198 4.33 -10.43 16.53
CA MET A 198 5.33 -11.38 16.01
C MET A 198 5.29 -11.51 14.49
N ALA A 199 4.32 -10.89 13.82
CA ALA A 199 4.23 -10.95 12.36
C ALA A 199 5.19 -9.92 11.71
N PRO A 200 5.66 -10.18 10.48
CA PRO A 200 6.59 -9.27 9.81
C PRO A 200 5.98 -7.92 9.45
N VAL A 201 6.85 -6.95 9.19
CA VAL A 201 6.47 -5.62 8.70
C VAL A 201 7.33 -5.27 7.49
N LEU A 202 6.69 -4.87 6.39
CA LEU A 202 7.36 -4.24 5.26
C LEU A 202 7.28 -2.72 5.44
N HIS A 203 8.41 -2.05 5.33
CA HIS A 203 8.45 -0.61 5.18
C HIS A 203 8.61 -0.28 3.70
N LEU A 204 7.60 0.38 3.15
CA LEU A 204 7.49 0.73 1.74
C LEU A 204 7.60 2.23 1.55
N ARG A 205 8.21 2.62 0.43
CA ARG A 205 8.11 3.95 -0.16
C ARG A 205 7.48 3.84 -1.54
N ARG A 206 6.71 4.84 -1.94
CA ARG A 206 6.15 4.93 -3.28
C ARG A 206 7.23 5.39 -4.25
N LEU A 207 7.35 4.69 -5.39
CA LEU A 207 8.20 5.12 -6.50
C LEU A 207 7.37 5.29 -7.76
N PRO A 208 7.62 6.33 -8.59
CA PRO A 208 6.95 6.46 -9.89
C PRO A 208 7.21 5.22 -10.76
N GLY A 209 6.14 4.59 -11.26
CA GLY A 209 6.21 3.36 -12.04
C GLY A 209 6.38 2.08 -11.21
N GLY A 210 6.50 2.20 -9.88
CA GLY A 210 6.30 1.10 -8.93
C GLY A 210 4.83 0.72 -8.83
N GLY A 211 4.56 -0.49 -8.37
CA GLY A 211 3.20 -1.03 -8.26
C GLY A 211 2.89 -1.61 -6.89
N LEU A 212 3.90 -1.91 -6.08
CA LEU A 212 3.73 -2.57 -4.78
C LEU A 212 3.01 -1.62 -3.80
N PHE A 213 3.48 -0.38 -3.70
CA PHE A 213 2.84 0.61 -2.82
C PHE A 213 1.40 0.88 -3.26
N ASP A 214 1.19 1.15 -4.55
CA ASP A 214 -0.12 1.53 -5.09
C ASP A 214 -1.14 0.39 -4.96
N THR A 215 -0.71 -0.86 -4.99
CA THR A 215 -1.57 -2.02 -4.70
C THR A 215 -2.14 -1.96 -3.29
N TYR A 216 -1.30 -1.70 -2.29
CA TYR A 216 -1.77 -1.55 -0.90
C TYR A 216 -2.59 -0.28 -0.70
N ALA A 217 -2.20 0.84 -1.34
CA ALA A 217 -2.96 2.08 -1.27
C ALA A 217 -4.39 1.90 -1.83
N ASN A 218 -4.53 1.21 -2.96
CA ASN A 218 -5.85 0.88 -3.52
C ASN A 218 -6.67 -0.04 -2.61
N SER A 219 -6.03 -0.95 -1.86
CA SER A 219 -6.72 -1.77 -0.86
C SER A 219 -7.31 -0.92 0.29
N ILE A 220 -6.64 0.17 0.67
CA ILE A 220 -7.18 1.12 1.66
C ILE A 220 -8.43 1.79 1.09
N GLU A 221 -8.38 2.27 -0.16
CA GLU A 221 -9.53 2.93 -0.79
C GLU A 221 -10.74 2.01 -0.94
N GLN A 222 -10.54 0.75 -1.36
CA GLN A 222 -11.62 -0.22 -1.45
C GLN A 222 -12.24 -0.51 -0.08
N THR A 223 -11.40 -0.70 0.95
CA THR A 223 -11.88 -0.95 2.31
C THR A 223 -12.62 0.26 2.86
N TRP A 224 -12.11 1.46 2.63
CA TRP A 224 -12.76 2.71 3.01
C TRP A 224 -14.13 2.88 2.37
N GLY A 225 -14.25 2.62 1.07
CA GLY A 225 -15.50 2.72 0.32
C GLY A 225 -16.60 1.78 0.82
N GLY A 226 -16.23 0.58 1.29
CA GLY A 226 -17.16 -0.39 1.88
C GLY A 226 -17.42 -0.24 3.37
N ALA A 227 -16.57 0.50 4.09
CA ALA A 227 -16.67 0.64 5.55
C ALA A 227 -17.84 1.54 5.97
N ARG A 228 -18.52 1.16 7.06
CA ARG A 228 -19.60 1.95 7.67
C ARG A 228 -19.05 3.01 8.63
N GLN A 229 -19.84 4.03 8.90
CA GLN A 229 -19.51 5.03 9.91
C GLN A 229 -19.55 4.43 11.32
N VAL A 230 -18.70 4.95 12.20
CA VAL A 230 -18.82 4.72 13.65
C VAL A 230 -20.04 5.44 14.18
N THR A 231 -20.80 4.78 15.04
CA THR A 231 -21.99 5.34 15.70
C THR A 231 -21.77 5.49 17.20
N GLU A 232 -22.64 6.23 17.89
CA GLU A 232 -22.55 6.35 19.35
C GLU A 232 -22.64 5.00 20.06
N HIS A 233 -23.41 4.05 19.53
CA HIS A 233 -23.53 2.68 20.06
C HIS A 233 -22.19 1.95 20.10
N ASP A 234 -21.34 2.17 19.09
CA ASP A 234 -20.01 1.57 19.01
C ASP A 234 -19.06 2.13 20.10
N LEU A 235 -19.32 3.36 20.60
CA LEU A 235 -18.50 4.10 21.57
C LEU A 235 -18.98 4.01 23.03
N THR A 236 -20.15 3.41 23.28
CA THR A 236 -20.68 3.28 24.65
C THR A 236 -20.36 1.94 25.30
N GLY A 237 -19.87 0.96 24.51
CA GLY A 237 -19.67 -0.41 24.96
C GLY A 237 -21.01 -1.10 25.23
N ALA A 238 -21.28 -2.19 24.52
CA ALA A 238 -22.27 -3.16 24.96
C ALA A 238 -21.62 -4.11 25.96
#